data_AF-A0A444R1E6-F1
#
_entry.id   AF-A0A444R1E6-F1
#
_cell.length_a   1.000
_cell.length_b   1.000
_cell.length_c   1.000
_cell.angle_alpha   90.00
_cell.angle_beta   90.00
_cell.angle_gamma   90.00
#
_symmetry.space_group_name_H-M   'P 1'
#
loop_
_entity.id
_entity.type
_entity.pdbx_description
1 polymer ?
#
loop_
_entity_poly.entity_id
_entity_poly.type
_entity_poly.pdbx_seq_one_letter_code
_entity_poly.pdbx_strand_id
1 'polypeptide(L)' 'CEGKLTDQFGQIHYLLLEPEEGKTFTKGDKVLIICRLSATRYLAENNPWPQIL' A
#
# COMPACT_ATOMS: atom_id res chain seq x y z
N CYS A 1 -3.96 8.04 -2.24
CA CYS A 1 -3.07 7.42 -3.25
C CYS A 1 -3.68 6.11 -3.75
N GLU A 2 -3.25 5.61 -4.90
CA GLU A 2 -3.75 4.34 -5.46
C GLU A 2 -2.60 3.33 -5.48
N GLY A 3 -2.86 2.10 -5.04
CA GLY A 3 -1.91 1.00 -5.06
C GLY A 3 -2.43 -0.18 -5.86
N LYS A 4 -1.51 -0.95 -6.46
CA LYS A 4 -1.82 -2.26 -7.05
C LYS A 4 -1.32 -3.35 -6.13
N LEU A 5 -2.17 -4.34 -5.85
CA LEU A 5 -1.82 -5.56 -5.14
C LEU A 5 -2.03 -6.73 -6.09
N THR A 6 -1.02 -7.58 -6.26
CA THR A 6 -1.15 -8.83 -6.99
C THR A 6 -1.26 -9.95 -5.97
N ASP A 7 -2.37 -10.71 -6.01
CA ASP A 7 -2.55 -11.83 -5.09
C ASP A 7 -1.76 -13.08 -5.55
N GLN A 8 -1.83 -14.14 -4.73
CA GLN A 8 -1.14 -15.40 -4.98
C GLN A 8 -1.59 -16.12 -6.27
N PHE A 9 -2.73 -15.75 -6.85
CA PHE A 9 -3.25 -16.30 -8.10
C PHE A 9 -2.93 -15.41 -9.31
N GLY A 10 -2.20 -14.31 -9.11
CA GLY A 10 -1.86 -13.35 -10.15
C GLY A 10 -2.96 -12.35 -10.47
N GLN A 11 -4.06 -12.31 -9.71
CA GLN A 11 -5.10 -11.32 -9.92
C GLN A 11 -4.66 -9.96 -9.37
N ILE A 12 -4.92 -8.90 -10.15
CA ILE A 12 -4.60 -7.52 -9.77
C ILE A 12 -5.81 -6.88 -9.09
N HIS A 13 -5.58 -6.37 -7.89
CA HIS A 13 -6.53 -5.60 -7.10
C HIS A 13 -6.03 -4.15 -6.97
N TYR A 14 -6.93 -3.18 -7.10
CA TYR A 14 -6.62 -1.77 -6.91
C TYR A 14 -7.18 -1.29 -5.57
N LEU A 15 -6.34 -0.62 -4.78
CA LEU A 15 -6.64 -0.20 -3.42
C LEU A 15 -6.42 1.30 -3.24
N LEU A 16 -7.28 1.95 -2.46
CA LEU A 16 -7.04 3.33 -2.00
C LEU A 16 -6.14 3.29 -0.75
N LEU A 17 -4.99 3.93 -0.86
CA LEU A 17 -3.96 3.99 0.16
C LEU A 17 -3.84 5.42 0.70
N GLU A 18 -3.88 5.54 2.01
CA GLU A 18 -3.54 6.75 2.75
C GLU A 18 -2.10 6.61 3.28
N PRO A 19 -1.20 7.58 3.03
CA PRO A 19 0.06 7.63 3.74
C PRO A 19 -0.15 8.08 5.18
N GLU A 20 0.82 7.77 6.05
CA GLU A 20 0.88 8.42 7.37
C GLU A 20 1.01 9.94 7.26
N GLU A 21 0.61 10.65 8.31
CA GLU A 21 0.66 12.11 8.35
C GLU A 21 2.07 12.64 8.06
N GLY A 22 2.16 13.61 7.14
CA GLY A 22 3.43 14.18 6.70
C GLY A 22 4.24 13.32 5.71
N LYS A 23 3.76 12.11 5.36
CA LYS A 23 4.38 11.26 4.35
C LYS A 23 3.63 11.34 3.01
N THR A 24 4.33 11.02 1.94
CA THR A 24 3.76 10.92 0.59
C THR A 24 4.30 9.69 -0.11
N PHE A 25 3.51 9.16 -1.05
CA PHE A 25 3.93 8.07 -1.92
C PHE A 25 4.16 8.60 -3.33
N THR A 26 5.19 8.06 -3.99
CA THR A 26 5.50 8.29 -5.38
C THR A 26 5.22 7.04 -6.21
N LYS A 27 5.03 7.22 -7.52
CA LYS A 27 4.76 6.10 -8.43
C LYS A 27 5.96 5.16 -8.46
N GLY A 28 5.71 3.89 -8.10
CA GLY A 28 6.75 2.85 -8.06
C GLY A 28 7.15 2.47 -6.64
N ASP A 29 6.74 3.24 -5.63
CA ASP A 29 6.99 2.89 -4.23
C ASP A 29 6.31 1.57 -3.87
N LYS A 30 7.05 0.73 -3.15
CA LYS A 30 6.52 -0.45 -2.48
C LYS A 30 6.18 -0.06 -1.05
N VAL A 31 4.92 -0.23 -0.70
CA VAL A 31 4.35 0.19 0.58
C VAL A 31 3.72 -0.99 1.29
N LEU A 32 3.67 -0.93 2.62
CA LEU A 32 3.08 -1.94 3.47
C LEU A 32 1.72 -1.47 3.97
N ILE A 33 0.68 -2.29 3.80
CA ILE A 33 -0.63 -1.99 4.35
C ILE A 33 -0.63 -2.37 5.84
N ILE A 34 -0.84 -1.39 6.71
CA ILE A 34 -0.73 -1.57 8.18
C ILE A 34 -2.08 -1.52 8.88
N CYS A 35 -3.10 -0.87 8.29
CA CYS A 35 -4.43 -0.81 8.88
C CYS A 35 -5.52 -0.63 7.82
N ARG A 36 -6.70 -1.22 8.03
CA ARG A 36 -7.89 -0.96 7.22
C ARG A 36 -8.71 0.16 7.86
N LEU A 37 -8.81 1.30 7.18
CA LEU A 37 -9.52 2.48 7.67
C LEU A 37 -11.03 2.41 7.36
N SER A 38 -11.39 1.84 6.21
CA SER A 38 -12.78 1.68 5.80
C SER A 38 -12.97 0.47 4.89
N ALA A 39 -14.17 0.32 4.32
CA ALA A 39 -14.44 -0.72 3.33
C ALA A 39 -13.44 -0.71 2.17
N THR A 40 -13.00 0.48 1.75
CA THR A 40 -12.20 0.71 0.54
C THR A 40 -10.90 1.47 0.76
N ARG A 41 -10.63 2.03 1.95
CA ARG A 41 -9.41 2.80 2.28
C ARG A 41 -8.54 2.06 3.29
N TYR A 42 -7.23 2.11 3.06
CA TYR A 42 -6.22 1.45 3.86
C TYR A 42 -5.09 2.43 4.20
N LEU A 43 -4.61 2.39 5.44
CA LEU A 43 -3.39 3.07 5.84
C LEU A 43 -2.20 2.24 5.41
N ALA A 44 -1.22 2.89 4.79
CA ALA A 44 0.02 2.28 4.39
C ALA A 44 1.23 3.12 4.85
N GLU A 45 2.37 2.45 4.97
CA GLU A 45 3.68 3.08 5.21
C GLU A 45 4.68 2.64 4.15
N ASN A 46 5.75 3.43 3.96
CA ASN A 46 6.87 3.01 3.14
C ASN A 46 7.49 1.75 3.74
N ASN A 47 7.73 0.72 2.94
CA ASN A 47 8.30 -0.53 3.43
C ASN A 47 9.66 -0.27 4.11
N PRO A 48 9.77 -0.42 5.45
CA PRO A 48 11.02 -0.16 6.15
C PRO A 48 12.08 -1.24 5.90
N TRP A 49 11.68 -2.40 5.33
CA TRP A 49 12.56 -3.53 5.04
C TRP A 49 12.41 -4.04 3.60
N PRO A 50 12.84 -3.28 2.59
CA PRO A 50 12.71 -3.64 1.18
C PRO A 50 13.47 -4.92 0.79
N GLN A 51 14.42 -5.38 1.61
CA GLN A 51 15.21 -6.57 1.38
C GLN A 51 14.61 -7.87 1.95
N ILE A 52 13.56 -7.76 2.78
CA ILE A 52 12.95 -8.91 3.47
C ILE A 52 11.64 -9.34 2.78
N LEU A 53 10.94 -8.40 2.14
CA LEU A 53 9.63 -8.55 1.51
C LEU A 53 9.69 -8.17 0.03
#